data_AF-A0A091HVK1-F1
#
_entry.id   AF-A0A091HVK1-F1
#
_cell.length_a   1.000
_cell.length_b   1.000
_cell.length_c   1.000
_cell.angle_alpha   90.00
_cell.angle_beta   90.00
_cell.angle_gamma   90.00
#
_symmetry.space_group_name_H-M   'P 1'
#
loop_
_entity.id
_entity.type
_entity.pdbx_description
1 polymer ?
#
loop_
_entity_poly.entity_id
_entity_poly.type
_entity_poly.pdbx_seq_one_letter_code
_entity_poly.pdbx_strand_id
1 'polypeptide(L)'
;QRMSCGYILCTVLLSVAVLLAVTVTGAILFMNHYHTPVTESPPVISTNPEEANALVTIEKADSSRINIFIDPNCPDATGTFGRLEGLQTSLLRAVTDHDTEAKATKSQQKALLVTVADEVAKLLTHAVQLRADCDSLKKGHSAMGQELSALQGEQGRLIQLLSESQTNMARLVSSVSDVLDTLQKERGSARPRLKADLQRAPARGARPRGCSNGSRPRDCFDIYASGQQEDGIYSIFPTHYPSGFQVYCDMTTDGGGWTVFQRREDGTVNFFRGWEAYRDGFGKLTGEHWLGLKRIHGL
;
A
#
# COMPACT_ATOMS: atom_id res chain seq x y z
N GLN A 1 -51.11 29.75 -18.08
CA GLN A 1 -50.10 30.80 -17.83
C GLN A 1 -49.07 30.75 -18.96
N ARG A 2 -48.98 31.78 -19.81
CA ARG A 2 -47.92 31.87 -20.84
C ARG A 2 -46.61 32.10 -20.11
N MET A 3 -45.71 31.13 -20.10
CA MET A 3 -44.37 31.35 -19.56
C MET A 3 -43.70 32.44 -20.39
N SER A 4 -43.27 33.51 -19.73
CA SER A 4 -42.59 34.63 -20.37
C SER A 4 -41.38 34.10 -21.13
N CYS A 5 -41.16 34.61 -22.36
CA CYS A 5 -40.03 34.26 -23.21
C CYS A 5 -38.69 34.35 -22.44
N GLY A 6 -38.57 35.29 -21.49
CA GLY A 6 -37.40 35.42 -20.63
C GLY A 6 -37.17 34.26 -19.67
N TYR A 7 -38.22 33.58 -19.18
CA TYR A 7 -38.10 32.41 -18.31
C TYR A 7 -37.57 31.19 -19.08
N ILE A 8 -38.05 31.02 -20.32
CA ILE A 8 -37.57 29.94 -21.20
C ILE A 8 -36.11 30.20 -21.59
N LEU A 9 -35.76 31.45 -21.92
CA LEU A 9 -34.37 31.79 -22.23
C LEU A 9 -33.44 31.56 -21.02
N CYS A 10 -33.87 31.94 -19.81
CA CYS A 10 -33.08 31.77 -18.60
C CYS A 10 -32.89 30.29 -18.23
N THR A 11 -33.93 29.46 -18.35
CA THR A 11 -33.84 28.02 -18.10
C THR A 11 -32.93 27.31 -19.12
N VAL A 12 -32.99 27.70 -20.39
CA VAL A 12 -32.09 27.17 -21.43
C VAL A 12 -30.64 27.57 -21.13
N LEU A 13 -30.37 28.84 -20.81
CA LEU A 13 -29.02 29.31 -20.48
C LEU A 13 -28.44 28.60 -19.25
N LEU A 14 -29.25 28.38 -18.20
CA LEU A 14 -28.84 27.62 -17.02
C LEU A 14 -28.52 26.16 -17.37
N SER A 15 -29.33 25.51 -18.21
CA SER A 15 -29.07 24.13 -18.62
C SER A 15 -27.76 23.99 -19.42
N VAL A 16 -27.45 24.96 -20.29
CA VAL A 16 -26.21 25.00 -21.06
C VAL A 16 -25.01 25.23 -20.14
N ALA A 17 -25.13 26.14 -19.16
CA ALA A 17 -24.06 26.38 -18.19
C ALA A 17 -23.74 25.14 -17.33
N VAL A 18 -24.76 24.41 -16.89
CA VAL A 18 -24.58 23.15 -16.14
C VAL A 18 -23.92 22.07 -17.00
N LEU A 19 -24.35 21.92 -18.26
CA LEU A 19 -23.72 20.98 -19.20
C LEU A 19 -22.24 21.29 -19.41
N LEU A 20 -21.88 22.56 -19.60
CA LEU A 20 -20.48 22.98 -19.74
C LEU A 20 -19.67 22.72 -18.47
N ALA A 21 -20.22 22.96 -17.29
CA ALA A 21 -19.54 22.67 -16.03
C ALA A 21 -19.28 21.16 -15.85
N VAL A 22 -20.26 20.32 -16.20
CA VAL A 22 -20.13 18.86 -16.13
C VAL A 22 -19.10 18.34 -17.14
N THR A 23 -19.08 18.86 -18.37
CA THR A 23 -18.11 18.42 -19.38
C THR A 23 -16.68 18.86 -19.03
N VAL A 24 -16.50 20.08 -18.52
CA VAL A 24 -15.18 20.57 -18.07
C VAL A 24 -14.70 19.77 -16.87
N THR A 25 -15.55 19.51 -15.88
CA THR A 25 -15.19 18.71 -14.70
C THR A 25 -14.89 17.26 -15.10
N GLY A 26 -15.68 16.68 -16.01
CA GLY A 26 -15.42 15.36 -16.58
C GLY A 26 -14.11 15.29 -17.34
N ALA A 27 -13.77 16.32 -18.13
CA ALA A 27 -12.50 16.42 -18.83
C ALA A 27 -11.31 16.57 -17.86
N ILE A 28 -11.45 17.38 -16.80
CA ILE A 28 -10.41 17.50 -15.75
C ILE A 28 -10.21 16.18 -15.03
N LEU A 29 -11.29 15.49 -14.65
CA LEU A 29 -11.22 14.17 -14.01
C LEU A 29 -10.61 13.14 -14.96
N PHE A 30 -10.97 13.16 -16.25
CA PHE A 30 -10.40 12.28 -17.26
C PHE A 30 -8.90 12.54 -17.44
N MET A 31 -8.48 13.81 -17.56
CA MET A 31 -7.07 14.19 -17.64
C MET A 31 -6.30 13.83 -16.37
N ASN A 32 -6.93 13.93 -15.19
CA ASN A 32 -6.32 13.54 -13.91
C ASN A 32 -6.24 12.01 -13.77
N HIS A 33 -7.18 11.26 -14.37
CA HIS A 33 -7.17 9.80 -14.37
C HIS A 33 -6.27 9.21 -15.46
N TYR A 34 -5.85 10.02 -16.43
CA TYR A 34 -4.86 9.70 -17.47
C TYR A 34 -3.42 10.05 -17.09
N HIS A 35 -3.10 10.20 -15.79
CA HIS A 35 -1.75 9.87 -15.37
C HIS A 35 -1.55 8.38 -15.66
N THR A 36 -0.95 8.13 -16.83
CA THR A 36 -0.44 6.85 -17.23
C THR A 36 0.34 6.25 -16.06
N PRO A 37 0.23 4.95 -15.79
CA PRO A 37 1.24 4.28 -14.99
C PRO A 37 2.51 4.39 -15.82
N VAL A 38 3.30 5.42 -15.56
CA VAL A 38 4.69 5.41 -15.97
C VAL A 38 5.24 4.21 -15.23
N THR A 39 5.48 3.13 -15.98
CA THR A 39 6.37 2.04 -15.59
C THR A 39 7.78 2.63 -15.50
N GLU A 40 7.97 3.51 -14.54
CA GLU A 40 9.25 3.97 -14.09
C GLU A 40 9.70 2.92 -13.09
N SER A 41 10.56 2.01 -13.56
CA SER A 41 11.38 1.21 -12.68
C SER A 41 12.03 2.14 -11.66
N PRO A 42 12.02 1.79 -10.35
CA PRO A 42 12.68 2.61 -9.34
C PRO A 42 14.13 2.85 -9.75
N PRO A 43 14.69 4.05 -9.50
CA PRO A 43 16.05 4.39 -9.90
C PRO A 43 17.02 3.33 -9.36
N VAL A 44 17.76 2.71 -10.26
CA VAL A 44 18.75 1.69 -9.93
C VAL A 44 19.99 2.42 -9.43
N ILE A 45 20.20 2.39 -8.12
CA ILE A 45 21.45 2.84 -7.51
C ILE A 45 22.43 1.68 -7.63
N SER A 46 23.41 1.80 -8.52
CA SER A 46 24.45 0.80 -8.73
C SER A 46 25.80 1.37 -8.31
N THR A 47 26.48 0.70 -7.39
CA THR A 47 27.88 0.94 -7.06
C THR A 47 28.74 0.06 -7.97
N ASN A 48 28.84 0.38 -9.26
CA ASN A 48 29.65 -0.42 -10.18
C ASN A 48 31.01 0.26 -10.45
N PRO A 49 32.16 -0.39 -10.18
CA PRO A 49 33.49 0.19 -10.36
C PRO A 49 33.99 0.23 -11.81
N GLU A 50 33.23 -0.29 -12.78
CA GLU A 50 33.77 -0.66 -14.10
C GLU A 50 33.71 0.43 -15.18
N GLU A 51 33.06 1.56 -14.98
CA GLU A 51 33.09 2.64 -15.98
C GLU A 51 33.39 3.99 -15.33
N ALA A 52 34.65 4.41 -15.50
CA ALA A 52 35.16 5.75 -15.28
C ALA A 52 34.89 6.36 -13.89
N ASN A 53 35.70 6.00 -12.88
CA ASN A 53 36.04 6.81 -11.68
C ASN A 53 34.89 7.46 -10.87
N ALA A 54 33.63 7.12 -11.13
CA ALA A 54 32.49 7.65 -10.40
C ALA A 54 32.25 6.77 -9.17
N LEU A 55 32.09 7.39 -8.00
CA LEU A 55 31.86 6.69 -6.75
C LEU A 55 30.43 6.14 -6.67
N VAL A 56 29.49 6.89 -7.27
CA VAL A 56 28.07 6.56 -7.36
C VAL A 56 27.53 7.10 -8.69
N THR A 57 26.89 6.23 -9.46
CA THR A 57 26.14 6.60 -10.66
C THR A 57 24.66 6.41 -10.37
N ILE A 58 23.89 7.49 -10.54
CA ILE A 58 22.43 7.49 -10.40
C ILE A 58 21.83 7.57 -11.80
N GLU A 59 21.18 6.51 -12.24
CA GLU A 59 20.43 6.48 -13.49
C GLU A 59 18.97 6.86 -13.22
N LYS A 60 18.55 7.97 -13.80
CA LYS A 60 17.20 8.51 -13.65
C LYS A 60 16.28 7.89 -14.71
N ALA A 61 15.00 7.86 -14.39
CA ALA A 61 13.90 7.39 -15.22
C ALA A 61 13.87 7.89 -16.68
N ASP A 62 14.38 9.09 -16.93
CA ASP A 62 14.47 9.73 -18.25
C ASP A 62 15.73 9.31 -19.03
N SER A 63 16.42 8.25 -18.60
CA SER A 63 17.71 7.78 -19.13
C SER A 63 18.87 8.79 -18.96
N SER A 64 18.70 9.82 -18.13
CA SER A 64 19.81 10.70 -17.75
C SER A 64 20.63 10.08 -16.62
N ARG A 65 21.96 10.19 -16.70
CA ARG A 65 22.89 9.65 -15.70
C ARG A 65 23.57 10.79 -14.94
N ILE A 66 23.50 10.74 -13.61
CA ILE A 66 24.26 11.62 -12.72
C ILE A 66 25.44 10.80 -12.19
N ASN A 67 26.65 11.19 -12.59
CA ASN A 67 27.89 10.58 -12.11
C ASN A 67 28.51 11.48 -11.04
N ILE A 68 28.64 10.96 -9.82
CA ILE A 68 29.30 11.67 -8.72
C ILE A 68 30.76 11.23 -8.68
N PHE A 69 31.66 12.15 -9.02
CA PHE A 69 33.10 11.98 -8.93
C PHE A 69 33.61 12.62 -7.63
N ILE A 70 34.42 11.91 -6.86
CA ILE A 70 35.24 12.55 -5.84
C ILE A 70 36.43 13.17 -6.57
N ASP A 71 36.63 14.47 -6.41
CA ASP A 71 37.80 15.18 -6.93
C ASP A 71 39.09 14.48 -6.46
N PRO A 72 39.97 13.98 -7.36
CA PRO A 72 41.23 13.36 -6.96
C PRO A 72 42.21 14.34 -6.28
N ASN A 73 41.95 15.65 -6.31
CA ASN A 73 42.67 16.65 -5.52
C ASN A 73 42.08 16.88 -4.12
N CYS A 74 41.06 16.12 -3.70
CA CYS A 74 40.59 16.20 -2.33
C CYS A 74 41.74 15.74 -1.40
N PRO A 75 42.28 16.62 -0.54
CA PRO A 75 43.48 16.31 0.23
C PRO A 75 43.19 15.16 1.19
N ASP A 76 43.79 13.99 0.92
CA ASP A 76 43.76 12.83 1.80
C ASP A 76 44.51 13.17 3.09
N ALA A 77 43.75 13.58 4.11
CA ALA A 77 44.26 14.04 5.40
C ALA A 77 44.78 12.90 6.29
N THR A 78 44.80 11.64 5.80
CA THR A 78 45.29 10.50 6.57
C THR A 78 46.80 10.53 6.81
N GLY A 79 47.58 11.13 5.89
CA GLY A 79 49.04 11.22 5.99
C GLY A 79 49.58 12.54 6.56
N THR A 80 48.82 13.64 6.47
CA THR A 80 49.27 14.97 6.91
C THR A 80 49.32 15.08 8.43
N PHE A 81 48.41 14.43 9.17
CA PHE A 81 48.42 14.44 10.63
C PHE A 81 49.65 13.73 11.21
N GLY A 82 50.02 12.54 10.71
CA GLY A 82 51.21 11.83 11.18
C GLY A 82 52.52 12.56 10.83
N ARG A 83 52.56 13.25 9.69
CA ARG A 83 53.71 14.09 9.29
C ARG A 83 53.83 15.34 10.16
N LEU A 84 52.70 15.93 10.58
CA LEU A 84 52.64 17.05 11.51
C LEU A 84 53.07 16.64 12.92
N GLU A 85 52.69 15.45 13.37
CA GLU A 85 53.10 14.85 14.67
C GLU A 85 54.62 14.60 14.73
N GLY A 86 55.21 14.11 13.62
CA GLY A 86 56.65 13.92 13.49
C GLY A 86 57.45 15.22 13.42
N LEU A 87 56.90 16.25 12.76
CA LEU A 87 57.48 17.60 12.75
C LEU A 87 57.37 18.27 14.13
N GLN A 88 56.23 18.12 14.81
CA GLN A 88 55.97 18.70 16.12
C GLN A 88 56.90 18.14 17.21
N THR A 89 57.11 16.83 17.24
CA THR A 89 58.06 16.18 18.17
C THR A 89 59.51 16.54 17.87
N SER A 90 59.85 16.79 16.60
CA SER A 90 61.18 17.24 16.20
C SER A 90 61.42 18.72 16.52
N LEU A 91 60.39 19.58 16.39
CA LEU A 91 60.46 21.00 16.72
C LEU A 91 60.53 21.23 18.24
N LEU A 92 59.74 20.48 19.02
CA LEU A 92 59.80 20.51 20.48
C LEU A 92 61.18 20.11 21.02
N ARG A 93 61.82 19.12 20.39
CA ARG A 93 63.19 18.68 20.73
C ARG A 93 64.25 19.71 20.33
N ALA A 94 64.15 20.29 19.13
CA ALA A 94 65.06 21.33 18.66
C ALA A 94 64.96 22.63 19.48
N VAL A 95 63.77 22.98 19.98
CA VAL A 95 63.56 24.16 20.84
C VAL A 95 64.01 23.91 22.29
N THR A 96 63.96 22.67 22.78
CA THR A 96 64.48 22.31 24.12
C THR A 96 66.00 22.22 24.16
N ASP A 97 66.66 21.81 23.08
CA ASP A 97 68.13 21.77 23.01
C ASP A 97 68.80 23.15 22.91
N HIS A 98 68.05 24.23 22.65
CA HIS A 98 68.61 25.57 22.42
C HIS A 98 68.77 26.47 23.67
N ASP A 99 68.57 25.98 24.92
CA ASP A 99 68.64 26.81 26.15
C ASP A 99 70.01 26.85 26.87
N THR A 100 71.12 26.43 26.26
CA THR A 100 72.46 26.54 26.88
C THR A 100 73.33 27.72 26.45
N GLU A 101 72.90 28.59 25.52
CA GLU A 101 73.76 29.73 25.15
C GLU A 101 72.99 30.96 24.63
N ALA A 102 72.50 31.81 25.55
CA ALA A 102 72.32 33.26 25.34
C ALA A 102 71.88 33.94 26.65
N LYS A 103 72.73 34.82 27.20
CA LYS A 103 72.39 35.74 28.31
C LYS A 103 72.10 37.13 27.72
N ALA A 104 70.84 37.56 27.81
CA ALA A 104 70.37 38.93 28.12
C ALA A 104 68.96 39.25 27.58
N THR A 105 68.44 38.51 26.60
CA THR A 105 67.02 38.59 26.12
C THR A 105 66.11 37.53 26.79
N LYS A 106 66.58 36.90 27.87
CA LYS A 106 66.14 35.58 28.35
C LYS A 106 64.78 35.54 29.03
N SER A 107 64.29 36.64 29.63
CA SER A 107 63.01 36.62 30.36
C SER A 107 61.80 36.77 29.44
N GLN A 108 61.82 37.72 28.51
CA GLN A 108 60.71 37.97 27.58
C GLN A 108 60.59 36.84 26.55
N GLN A 109 61.71 36.27 26.12
CA GLN A 109 61.73 35.13 25.23
C GLN A 109 61.24 33.85 25.93
N LYS A 110 61.56 33.64 27.22
CA LYS A 110 60.99 32.55 28.02
C LYS A 110 59.48 32.70 28.23
N ALA A 111 59.00 33.91 28.51
CA ALA A 111 57.57 34.16 28.66
C ALA A 111 56.79 33.86 27.36
N LEU A 112 57.33 34.30 26.22
CA LEU A 112 56.75 34.01 24.90
C LEU A 112 56.72 32.51 24.62
N LEU A 113 57.80 31.79 24.97
CA LEU A 113 57.91 30.34 24.77
C LEU A 113 56.89 29.57 25.61
N VAL A 114 56.65 30.00 26.86
CA VAL A 114 55.61 29.44 27.73
C VAL A 114 54.21 29.68 27.15
N THR A 115 53.92 30.89 26.65
CA THR A 115 52.62 31.17 26.02
C THR A 115 52.38 30.37 24.75
N VAL A 116 53.43 30.18 23.92
CA VAL A 116 53.34 29.36 22.71
C VAL A 116 53.15 27.88 23.08
N ALA A 117 53.82 27.39 24.12
CA ALA A 117 53.63 26.02 24.59
C ALA A 117 52.21 25.77 25.11
N ASP A 118 51.60 26.72 25.82
CA ASP A 118 50.21 26.64 26.29
C ASP A 118 49.20 26.59 25.12
N GLU A 119 49.37 27.46 24.12
CA GLU A 119 48.52 27.45 22.92
C GLU A 119 48.70 26.18 22.08
N VAL A 120 49.93 25.65 21.97
CA VAL A 120 50.19 24.36 21.31
C VAL A 120 49.53 23.21 22.07
N ALA A 121 49.52 23.25 23.41
CA ALA A 121 48.85 22.24 24.22
C ALA A 121 47.31 22.29 24.02
N LYS A 122 46.70 23.47 23.94
CA LYS A 122 45.27 23.63 23.63
C LYS A 122 44.93 23.17 22.21
N LEU A 123 45.78 23.46 21.23
CA LEU A 123 45.62 22.97 19.87
C LEU A 123 45.71 21.44 19.79
N LEU A 124 46.61 20.83 20.56
CA LEU A 124 46.73 19.37 20.67
C LEU A 124 45.47 18.72 21.24
N THR A 125 44.92 19.27 22.32
CA THR A 125 43.69 18.71 22.92
C THR A 125 42.50 18.83 21.96
N HIS A 126 42.38 19.96 21.25
CA HIS A 126 41.37 20.11 20.20
C HIS A 126 41.57 19.13 19.04
N ALA A 127 42.80 18.90 18.60
CA ALA A 127 43.11 17.94 17.54
C ALA A 127 42.75 16.50 17.93
N VAL A 128 43.01 16.11 19.18
CA VAL A 128 42.63 14.80 19.71
C VAL A 128 41.11 14.65 19.79
N GLN A 129 40.40 15.71 20.21
CA GLN A 129 38.93 15.71 20.26
C GLN A 129 38.32 15.54 18.86
N LEU A 130 38.78 16.34 17.89
CA LEU A 130 38.35 16.22 16.49
C LEU A 130 38.59 14.83 15.92
N ARG A 131 39.70 14.18 16.30
CA ARG A 131 40.00 12.81 15.87
C ARG A 131 39.01 11.80 16.45
N ALA A 132 38.67 11.93 17.73
CA ALA A 132 37.67 11.09 18.37
C ALA A 132 36.29 11.26 17.70
N ASP A 133 35.92 12.49 17.36
CA ASP A 133 34.67 12.80 16.67
C ASP A 133 34.67 12.20 15.25
N CYS A 134 35.76 12.31 14.49
CA CYS A 134 35.91 11.67 13.18
C CYS A 134 35.79 10.14 13.24
N ASP A 135 36.42 9.50 14.22
CA ASP A 135 36.34 8.05 14.42
C ASP A 135 34.91 7.61 14.78
N SER A 136 34.21 8.41 15.60
CA SER A 136 32.81 8.19 15.94
C SER A 136 31.90 8.33 14.71
N LEU A 137 32.11 9.37 13.90
CA LEU A 137 31.36 9.61 12.68
C LEU A 137 31.58 8.48 11.66
N LYS A 138 32.81 7.98 11.53
CA LYS A 138 33.15 6.86 10.65
C LYS A 138 32.43 5.58 11.07
N LYS A 139 32.38 5.29 12.38
CA LYS A 139 31.60 4.15 12.91
C LYS A 139 30.11 4.32 12.62
N GLY A 140 29.56 5.51 12.86
CA GLY A 140 28.17 5.83 12.54
C GLY A 140 27.84 5.62 11.07
N HIS A 141 28.71 6.07 10.16
CA HIS A 141 28.54 5.88 8.72
C HIS A 141 28.56 4.40 8.32
N SER A 142 29.46 3.60 8.91
CA SER A 142 29.49 2.15 8.66
C SER A 142 28.23 1.43 9.16
N ALA A 143 27.70 1.83 10.32
CA ALA A 143 26.46 1.28 10.86
C ALA A 143 25.26 1.63 9.96
N MET A 144 25.19 2.89 9.50
CA MET A 144 24.14 3.35 8.59
C MET A 144 24.22 2.66 7.22
N GLY A 145 25.43 2.40 6.71
CA GLY A 145 25.62 1.61 5.50
C GLY A 145 25.14 0.16 5.65
N GLN A 146 25.36 -0.44 6.81
CA GLN A 146 24.88 -1.78 7.11
C GLN A 146 23.33 -1.82 7.20
N GLU A 147 22.70 -0.86 7.87
CA GLU A 147 21.23 -0.74 7.90
C GLU A 147 20.64 -0.54 6.51
N LEU A 148 21.26 0.30 5.66
CA LEU A 148 20.80 0.52 4.29
C LEU A 148 20.89 -0.77 3.47
N SER A 149 21.97 -1.54 3.61
CA SER A 149 22.12 -2.83 2.93
C SER A 149 21.06 -3.85 3.36
N ALA A 150 20.69 -3.85 4.65
CA ALA A 150 19.64 -4.71 5.18
C ALA A 150 18.25 -4.31 4.63
N LEU A 151 17.96 -3.01 4.60
CA LEU A 151 16.72 -2.49 4.01
C LEU A 151 16.63 -2.80 2.51
N GLN A 152 17.73 -2.68 1.77
CA GLN A 152 17.79 -3.03 0.35
C GLN A 152 17.56 -4.55 0.14
N GLY A 153 18.07 -5.40 1.04
CA GLY A 153 17.78 -6.83 1.06
C GLY A 153 16.30 -7.15 1.28
N GLU A 154 15.65 -6.50 2.27
CA GLU A 154 14.21 -6.66 2.51
C GLU A 154 13.38 -6.15 1.32
N GLN A 155 13.78 -5.04 0.71
CA GLN A 155 13.10 -4.53 -0.48
C GLN A 155 13.19 -5.52 -1.66
N GLY A 156 14.36 -6.14 -1.87
CA GLY A 156 14.53 -7.20 -2.86
C GLY A 156 13.64 -8.42 -2.59
N ARG A 157 13.53 -8.83 -1.33
CA ARG A 157 12.65 -9.93 -0.91
C ARG A 157 11.18 -9.63 -1.15
N LEU A 158 10.74 -8.39 -0.87
CA LEU A 158 9.37 -7.95 -1.15
C LEU A 158 9.05 -7.92 -2.64
N ILE A 159 9.99 -7.44 -3.48
CA ILE A 159 9.84 -7.44 -4.94
C ILE A 159 9.70 -8.87 -5.47
N GLN A 160 10.52 -9.81 -4.95
CA GLN A 160 10.43 -11.22 -5.31
C GLN A 160 9.06 -11.81 -4.97
N LEU A 161 8.55 -11.57 -3.76
CA LEU A 161 7.22 -12.04 -3.34
C LEU A 161 6.09 -11.44 -4.20
N LEU A 162 6.20 -10.17 -4.56
CA LEU A 162 5.25 -9.50 -5.46
C LEU A 162 5.27 -10.14 -6.85
N SER A 163 6.45 -10.43 -7.40
CA SER A 163 6.60 -11.11 -8.69
C SER A 163 5.99 -12.51 -8.65
N GLU A 164 6.31 -13.31 -7.62
CA GLU A 164 5.74 -14.65 -7.44
C GLU A 164 4.21 -14.61 -7.33
N SER A 165 3.66 -13.66 -6.55
CA SER A 165 2.23 -13.44 -6.43
C SER A 165 1.58 -13.08 -7.78
N GLN A 166 2.21 -12.20 -8.57
CA GLN A 166 1.73 -11.87 -9.91
C GLN A 166 1.71 -13.10 -10.84
N THR A 167 2.75 -13.95 -10.82
CA THR A 167 2.75 -15.18 -11.63
C THR A 167 1.67 -16.18 -11.19
N ASN A 168 1.43 -16.29 -9.88
CA ASN A 168 0.38 -17.16 -9.32
C ASN A 168 -1.01 -16.64 -9.74
N MET A 169 -1.24 -15.32 -9.64
CA MET A 169 -2.49 -14.70 -10.09
C MET A 169 -2.71 -14.88 -11.59
N ALA A 170 -1.68 -14.71 -12.42
CA ALA A 170 -1.79 -14.93 -13.86
C ALA A 170 -2.21 -16.37 -14.19
N ARG A 171 -1.64 -17.37 -13.49
CA ARG A 171 -2.03 -18.78 -13.63
C ARG A 171 -3.46 -19.05 -13.17
N LEU A 172 -3.92 -18.41 -12.10
CA LEU A 172 -5.30 -18.53 -11.64
C LEU A 172 -6.27 -17.91 -12.66
N VAL A 173 -5.94 -16.73 -13.20
CA VAL A 173 -6.76 -16.07 -14.22
C VAL A 173 -6.85 -16.92 -15.49
N SER A 174 -5.75 -17.51 -15.95
CA SER A 174 -5.79 -18.40 -17.12
C SER A 174 -6.66 -19.63 -16.86
N SER A 175 -6.51 -20.27 -15.70
CA SER A 175 -7.31 -21.43 -15.32
C SER A 175 -8.81 -21.10 -15.23
N VAL A 176 -9.17 -19.94 -14.67
CA VAL A 176 -10.56 -19.48 -14.60
C VAL A 176 -11.10 -19.17 -16.00
N SER A 177 -10.30 -18.56 -16.88
CA SER A 177 -10.67 -18.36 -18.29
C SER A 177 -10.95 -19.69 -18.99
N ASP A 178 -10.08 -20.69 -18.82
CA ASP A 178 -10.28 -22.01 -19.43
C ASP A 178 -11.58 -22.66 -18.95
N VAL A 179 -11.83 -22.62 -17.64
CA VAL A 179 -13.09 -23.12 -17.06
C VAL A 179 -14.29 -22.35 -17.61
N LEU A 180 -14.20 -21.02 -17.69
CA LEU A 180 -15.28 -20.19 -18.23
C LEU A 180 -15.56 -20.53 -19.70
N ASP A 181 -14.54 -20.73 -20.51
CA ASP A 181 -14.67 -21.14 -21.91
C ASP A 181 -15.30 -22.52 -22.03
N THR A 182 -14.91 -23.48 -21.18
CA THR A 182 -15.57 -24.80 -21.16
C THR A 182 -17.05 -24.70 -20.79
N LEU A 183 -17.40 -23.87 -19.80
CA LEU A 183 -18.78 -23.64 -19.39
C LEU A 183 -19.59 -22.92 -20.48
N GLN A 184 -18.98 -21.96 -21.20
CA GLN A 184 -19.62 -21.28 -22.32
C GLN A 184 -19.86 -22.25 -23.50
N LYS A 185 -18.91 -23.15 -23.77
CA LYS A 185 -19.01 -24.18 -24.81
C LYS A 185 -20.11 -25.20 -24.49
N GLU A 186 -20.19 -25.66 -23.24
CA GLU A 186 -21.29 -26.50 -22.74
C GLU A 186 -22.64 -25.78 -22.84
N ARG A 187 -22.70 -24.49 -22.49
CA ARG A 187 -23.92 -23.67 -22.63
C ARG A 187 -24.34 -23.51 -24.09
N GLY A 188 -23.40 -23.44 -25.04
CA GLY A 188 -23.66 -23.43 -26.47
C GLY A 188 -24.29 -24.73 -26.99
N SER A 189 -23.89 -25.88 -26.43
CA SER A 189 -24.44 -27.21 -26.73
C SER A 189 -25.78 -27.50 -26.02
N ALA A 190 -26.00 -26.91 -24.84
CA ALA A 190 -27.23 -27.05 -24.06
C ALA A 190 -28.37 -26.13 -24.56
N ARG A 191 -28.05 -25.00 -25.21
CA ARG A 191 -29.05 -24.03 -25.72
C ARG A 191 -30.02 -24.61 -26.77
N PRO A 192 -29.60 -25.46 -27.72
CA PRO A 192 -30.50 -26.15 -28.65
C PRO A 192 -31.42 -27.17 -27.96
N ARG A 193 -30.94 -27.84 -26.89
CA ARG A 193 -31.73 -28.83 -26.14
C ARG A 193 -32.79 -28.18 -25.24
N LEU A 194 -32.44 -27.12 -24.53
CA LEU A 194 -33.40 -26.40 -23.66
C LEU A 194 -34.55 -25.75 -24.45
N LYS A 195 -34.29 -25.33 -25.70
CA LYS A 195 -35.33 -24.80 -26.60
C LYS A 195 -36.30 -25.88 -27.09
N ALA A 196 -35.88 -27.15 -27.12
CA ALA A 196 -36.74 -28.30 -27.41
C ALA A 196 -37.58 -28.71 -26.17
N ASP A 197 -37.04 -28.56 -24.96
CA ASP A 197 -37.76 -28.88 -23.71
C ASP A 197 -38.74 -27.77 -23.25
N LEU A 198 -38.50 -26.50 -23.60
CA LEU A 198 -39.42 -25.38 -23.32
C LEU A 198 -40.73 -25.41 -24.13
N GLN A 199 -40.86 -26.31 -25.12
CA GLN A 199 -42.14 -26.57 -25.81
C GLN A 199 -42.97 -27.67 -25.16
N ARG A 200 -42.47 -28.34 -24.13
CA ARG A 200 -43.23 -29.32 -23.35
C ARG A 200 -43.64 -28.67 -22.03
N ALA A 201 -44.94 -28.39 -21.92
CA ALA A 201 -45.56 -27.84 -20.70
C ALA A 201 -45.12 -28.66 -19.46
N PRO A 202 -44.78 -28.01 -18.34
CA PRO A 202 -44.37 -28.74 -17.16
C PRO A 202 -45.55 -29.53 -16.62
N ALA A 203 -45.37 -30.85 -16.55
CA ALA A 203 -46.20 -31.70 -15.72
C ALA A 203 -46.12 -31.19 -14.27
N ARG A 204 -47.28 -31.20 -13.60
CA ARG A 204 -47.52 -30.65 -12.26
C ARG A 204 -46.51 -31.21 -11.25
N GLY A 205 -45.42 -30.47 -11.04
CA GLY A 205 -44.48 -30.70 -9.94
C GLY A 205 -45.06 -30.21 -8.64
N ALA A 206 -44.92 -31.03 -7.61
CA ALA A 206 -45.46 -30.84 -6.27
C ALA A 206 -45.17 -29.43 -5.72
N ARG A 207 -46.22 -28.75 -5.24
CA ARG A 207 -46.06 -27.63 -4.32
C ARG A 207 -45.42 -28.18 -3.04
N PRO A 208 -44.36 -27.55 -2.50
CA PRO A 208 -43.99 -27.77 -1.10
C PRO A 208 -45.23 -27.52 -0.25
N ARG A 209 -45.46 -28.36 0.76
CA ARG A 209 -46.62 -28.24 1.65
C ARG A 209 -46.63 -26.83 2.23
N GLY A 210 -47.56 -26.01 1.75
CA GLY A 210 -47.73 -24.65 2.23
C GLY A 210 -48.16 -24.64 3.69
N CYS A 211 -47.78 -23.59 4.40
CA CYS A 211 -48.16 -23.33 5.78
C CYS A 211 -49.66 -23.54 5.98
N SER A 212 -50.04 -24.24 7.03
CA SER A 212 -51.40 -24.71 7.32
C SER A 212 -52.46 -23.60 7.45
N ASN A 213 -52.06 -22.32 7.45
CA ASN A 213 -52.95 -21.15 7.62
C ASN A 213 -52.86 -20.09 6.51
N GLY A 214 -52.17 -20.33 5.38
CA GLY A 214 -52.09 -19.35 4.28
C GLY A 214 -51.35 -18.04 4.61
N SER A 215 -50.84 -17.89 5.84
CA SER A 215 -49.97 -16.80 6.26
C SER A 215 -48.55 -17.06 5.77
N ARG A 216 -47.92 -16.03 5.22
CA ARG A 216 -46.52 -16.06 4.79
C ARG A 216 -45.60 -16.20 6.02
N PRO A 217 -44.52 -17.01 5.95
CA PRO A 217 -43.64 -17.23 7.10
C PRO A 217 -42.91 -15.94 7.47
N ARG A 218 -42.83 -15.59 8.76
CA ARG A 218 -42.19 -14.35 9.21
C ARG A 218 -40.68 -14.47 9.30
N ASP A 219 -40.19 -15.66 9.62
CA ASP A 219 -38.79 -15.96 9.84
C ASP A 219 -38.46 -17.43 9.47
N CYS A 220 -37.22 -17.83 9.64
CA CYS A 220 -36.78 -19.21 9.39
C CYS A 220 -37.41 -20.23 10.35
N PHE A 221 -37.85 -19.82 11.54
CA PHE A 221 -38.48 -20.71 12.50
C PHE A 221 -39.90 -21.08 12.07
N ASP A 222 -40.69 -20.13 11.56
CA ASP A 222 -41.99 -20.40 10.95
C ASP A 222 -41.86 -21.40 9.78
N ILE A 223 -40.78 -21.29 8.99
CA ILE A 223 -40.46 -22.22 7.89
C ILE A 223 -40.12 -23.60 8.45
N TYR A 224 -39.26 -23.67 9.47
CA TYR A 224 -38.88 -24.91 10.12
C TYR A 224 -40.10 -25.65 10.72
N ALA A 225 -40.96 -24.91 11.43
CA ALA A 225 -42.20 -25.42 12.01
C ALA A 225 -43.20 -25.92 10.96
N SER A 226 -43.09 -25.47 9.70
CA SER A 226 -43.89 -25.98 8.59
C SER A 226 -43.42 -27.36 8.07
N GLY A 227 -42.33 -27.89 8.63
CA GLY A 227 -41.75 -29.20 8.29
C GLY A 227 -40.61 -29.13 7.30
N GLN A 228 -40.11 -27.94 6.97
CA GLN A 228 -38.95 -27.75 6.11
C GLN A 228 -37.66 -27.85 6.93
N GLN A 229 -36.79 -28.81 6.60
CA GLN A 229 -35.60 -29.15 7.41
C GLN A 229 -34.27 -28.97 6.68
N GLU A 230 -34.28 -28.50 5.43
CA GLU A 230 -33.06 -28.31 4.64
C GLU A 230 -32.49 -26.90 4.83
N ASP A 231 -31.18 -26.80 5.05
CA ASP A 231 -30.47 -25.52 5.06
C ASP A 231 -30.54 -24.88 3.68
N GLY A 232 -30.71 -23.56 3.62
CA GLY A 232 -30.76 -22.88 2.33
C GLY A 232 -31.33 -21.48 2.36
N ILE A 233 -31.55 -20.93 1.17
CA ILE A 233 -32.12 -19.60 1.03
C ILE A 233 -33.64 -19.70 0.97
N TYR A 234 -34.30 -18.95 1.85
CA TYR A 234 -35.75 -18.87 1.90
C TYR A 234 -36.23 -17.43 1.88
N SER A 235 -37.48 -17.24 1.48
CA SER A 235 -38.17 -15.96 1.55
C SER A 235 -38.99 -15.88 2.83
N ILE A 236 -38.73 -14.85 3.62
CA ILE A 236 -39.44 -14.55 4.85
C ILE A 236 -40.16 -13.20 4.73
N PHE A 237 -41.20 -13.02 5.53
CA PHE A 237 -42.10 -11.87 5.47
C PHE A 237 -42.37 -11.34 6.88
N PRO A 238 -41.39 -10.66 7.50
CA PRO A 238 -41.56 -10.10 8.83
C PRO A 238 -42.67 -9.05 8.88
N THR A 239 -43.24 -8.84 10.07
CA THR A 239 -44.42 -7.98 10.28
C THR A 239 -44.24 -6.56 9.74
N HIS A 240 -43.05 -5.98 9.91
CA HIS A 240 -42.74 -4.62 9.47
C HIS A 240 -42.16 -4.56 8.04
N TYR A 241 -42.12 -5.69 7.33
CA TYR A 241 -41.59 -5.81 5.97
C TYR A 241 -42.51 -6.67 5.08
N PRO A 242 -43.70 -6.16 4.71
CA PRO A 242 -44.72 -6.96 4.03
C PRO A 242 -44.32 -7.40 2.61
N SER A 243 -43.32 -6.77 1.99
CA SER A 243 -42.72 -7.23 0.73
C SER A 243 -41.83 -8.47 0.90
N GLY A 244 -41.39 -8.74 2.13
CA GLY A 244 -40.45 -9.81 2.45
C GLY A 244 -39.05 -9.60 1.87
N PHE A 245 -38.14 -10.48 2.25
CA PHE A 245 -36.79 -10.57 1.69
C PHE A 245 -36.24 -11.99 1.86
N GLN A 246 -35.15 -12.27 1.15
CA GLN A 246 -34.45 -13.55 1.23
C GLN A 246 -33.42 -13.53 2.36
N VAL A 247 -33.32 -14.67 3.05
CA VAL A 247 -32.35 -14.94 4.12
C VAL A 247 -31.80 -16.35 3.93
N TYR A 248 -30.64 -16.63 4.53
CA TYR A 248 -30.19 -18.00 4.70
C TYR A 248 -30.76 -18.55 6.01
N CYS A 249 -31.45 -19.69 5.93
CA CYS A 249 -31.94 -20.42 7.08
C CYS A 249 -31.05 -21.61 7.36
N ASP A 250 -30.55 -21.69 8.59
CA ASP A 250 -29.94 -22.88 9.14
C ASP A 250 -31.01 -23.68 9.90
N MET A 251 -31.37 -24.81 9.32
CA MET A 251 -32.39 -25.75 9.76
C MET A 251 -31.78 -26.96 10.47
N THR A 252 -30.46 -27.07 10.53
CA THR A 252 -29.76 -28.26 11.05
C THR A 252 -29.09 -28.02 12.39
N THR A 253 -28.46 -26.85 12.60
CA THR A 253 -27.68 -26.54 13.79
C THR A 253 -28.59 -26.25 14.99
N ASP A 254 -28.26 -26.81 16.16
CA ASP A 254 -28.91 -26.52 17.45
C ASP A 254 -30.45 -26.52 17.42
N GLY A 255 -31.05 -27.45 16.68
CA GLY A 255 -32.50 -27.60 16.57
C GLY A 255 -33.15 -26.82 15.43
N GLY A 256 -32.38 -26.09 14.63
CA GLY A 256 -32.82 -25.47 13.38
C GLY A 256 -33.73 -24.25 13.53
N GLY A 257 -34.14 -23.68 12.40
CA GLY A 257 -34.99 -22.49 12.34
C GLY A 257 -34.24 -21.17 12.51
N TRP A 258 -32.91 -21.18 12.38
CA TRP A 258 -32.07 -20.00 12.57
C TRP A 258 -32.05 -19.12 11.34
N THR A 259 -32.36 -17.84 11.52
CA THR A 259 -32.15 -16.82 10.48
C THR A 259 -30.72 -16.29 10.55
N VAL A 260 -29.89 -16.63 9.57
CA VAL A 260 -28.49 -16.18 9.54
C VAL A 260 -28.42 -14.75 9.00
N PHE A 261 -28.04 -13.80 9.86
CA PHE A 261 -27.91 -12.39 9.50
C PHE A 261 -26.48 -11.95 9.17
N GLN A 262 -25.48 -12.74 9.59
CA GLN A 262 -24.06 -12.51 9.30
C GLN A 262 -23.34 -13.85 9.21
N ARG A 263 -22.43 -13.99 8.22
CA ARG A 263 -21.58 -15.18 8.05
C ARG A 263 -20.17 -14.78 7.61
N ARG A 264 -19.16 -15.42 8.21
CA ARG A 264 -17.73 -15.37 7.85
C ARG A 264 -17.21 -16.81 7.73
N GLU A 265 -16.43 -17.09 6.69
CA GLU A 265 -15.86 -18.42 6.46
C GLU A 265 -14.48 -18.39 5.81
N ASP A 266 -14.31 -17.64 4.72
CA ASP A 266 -13.13 -17.69 3.86
C ASP A 266 -12.48 -16.32 3.60
N GLY A 267 -13.08 -15.24 4.10
CA GLY A 267 -12.59 -13.87 3.90
C GLY A 267 -12.80 -13.31 2.49
N THR A 268 -13.64 -13.94 1.65
CA THR A 268 -13.92 -13.48 0.28
C THR A 268 -14.66 -12.15 0.22
N VAL A 269 -15.35 -11.75 1.30
CA VAL A 269 -16.08 -10.48 1.36
C VAL A 269 -15.36 -9.51 2.30
N ASN A 270 -15.04 -8.32 1.80
CA ASN A 270 -14.52 -7.25 2.65
C ASN A 270 -15.63 -6.71 3.59
N PHE A 271 -15.42 -6.77 4.91
CA PHE A 271 -16.31 -6.22 5.94
C PHE A 271 -15.91 -4.81 6.40
N PHE A 272 -14.74 -4.30 6.01
CA PHE A 272 -14.35 -2.92 6.25
C PHE A 272 -15.05 -2.01 5.25
N ARG A 273 -16.29 -1.60 5.57
CA ARG A 273 -17.17 -0.79 4.72
C ARG A 273 -17.82 0.36 5.50
N GLY A 274 -18.26 1.38 4.76
CA GLY A 274 -18.97 2.52 5.31
C GLY A 274 -20.41 2.21 5.75
N TRP A 275 -21.05 3.20 6.38
CA TRP A 275 -22.39 3.08 6.98
C TRP A 275 -23.47 2.57 6.02
N GLU A 276 -23.51 3.05 4.79
CA GLU A 276 -24.56 2.68 3.83
C GLU A 276 -24.56 1.18 3.52
N ALA A 277 -23.37 0.57 3.42
CA ALA A 277 -23.24 -0.86 3.20
C ALA A 277 -23.78 -1.66 4.40
N TYR A 278 -23.48 -1.23 5.63
CA TYR A 278 -24.01 -1.89 6.83
C TYR A 278 -25.52 -1.67 7.01
N ARG A 279 -26.04 -0.52 6.58
CA ARG A 279 -27.47 -0.22 6.57
C ARG A 279 -28.23 -1.13 5.60
N ASP A 280 -27.74 -1.28 4.38
CA ASP A 280 -28.46 -1.94 3.28
C ASP A 280 -28.12 -3.43 3.11
N GLY A 281 -26.94 -3.86 3.57
CA GLY A 281 -26.44 -5.25 3.46
C GLY A 281 -25.40 -5.41 2.34
N PHE A 282 -24.56 -6.44 2.44
CA PHE A 282 -23.55 -6.79 1.43
C PHE A 282 -23.15 -8.28 1.50
N GLY A 283 -22.51 -8.77 0.44
CA GLY A 283 -22.12 -10.18 0.31
C GLY A 283 -23.21 -11.03 -0.33
N LYS A 284 -23.08 -12.37 -0.24
CA LYS A 284 -24.03 -13.32 -0.81
C LYS A 284 -24.56 -14.25 0.28
N LEU A 285 -25.88 -14.47 0.31
CA LEU A 285 -26.53 -15.34 1.32
C LEU A 285 -26.02 -16.79 1.30
N THR A 286 -25.47 -17.27 0.17
CA THR A 286 -24.85 -18.60 0.05
C THR A 286 -23.41 -18.67 0.61
N GLY A 287 -22.83 -17.57 1.05
CA GLY A 287 -21.46 -17.51 1.59
C GLY A 287 -21.32 -16.36 2.59
N GLU A 288 -20.19 -15.66 2.57
CA GLU A 288 -19.99 -14.51 3.46
C GLU A 288 -20.95 -13.35 3.15
N HIS A 289 -21.63 -12.85 4.17
CA HIS A 289 -22.54 -11.73 4.04
C HIS A 289 -22.85 -11.02 5.35
N TRP A 290 -23.42 -9.82 5.19
CA TRP A 290 -24.11 -9.04 6.19
C TRP A 290 -25.51 -8.71 5.65
N LEU A 291 -26.55 -9.13 6.35
CA LEU A 291 -27.94 -9.01 5.88
C LEU A 291 -28.40 -7.55 5.74
N GLY A 292 -27.84 -6.65 6.53
CA GLY A 292 -28.18 -5.23 6.55
C GLY A 292 -29.07 -4.84 7.73
N LEU A 293 -28.74 -3.73 8.40
CA LEU A 293 -29.43 -3.26 9.60
C LEU A 293 -30.92 -2.99 9.36
N LYS A 294 -31.31 -2.49 8.18
CA LYS A 294 -32.73 -2.27 7.84
C LYS A 294 -33.55 -3.55 7.87
N ARG A 295 -32.94 -4.68 7.46
CA ARG A 295 -33.60 -5.99 7.43
C ARG A 295 -33.58 -6.61 8.82
N ILE A 296 -32.45 -6.54 9.52
CA ILE A 296 -32.29 -7.06 10.89
C ILE A 296 -33.28 -6.40 11.86
N HIS A 297 -33.45 -5.07 11.77
CA HIS A 297 -34.44 -4.36 12.59
C HIS A 297 -35.90 -4.80 12.27
N GLY A 298 -36.14 -5.32 11.08
CA GLY A 298 -37.46 -5.79 10.67
C GLY A 298 -37.76 -7.22 11.09
N LEU A 299 -36.76 -8.02 11.47
CA LEU A 299 -36.89 -9.41 11.93
C LEU A 299 -37.59 -9.50 13.29
#